data_AF-A0A2I0DXD6-F1
#
_entry.id   AF-A0A2I0DXD6-F1
#
_cell.length_a   1.000
_cell.length_b   1.000
_cell.length_c   1.000
_cell.angle_alpha   90.00
_cell.angle_beta   90.00
_cell.angle_gamma   90.00
#
_symmetry.space_group_name_H-M   'P 1'
#
loop_
_entity.id
_entity.type
_entity.pdbx_description
1 polymer ?
#
loop_
_entity_poly.entity_id
_entity_poly.type
_entity_poly.pdbx_seq_one_letter_code
_entity_poly.pdbx_strand_id
1 'polypeptide(L)'
;MNIDKKIRQELAREQQQVNATRSQDPTLFGMLGDAYKGRLGGWMILMSFIAVLLSGLMLWSGYQFFFVVESEAALIKWGVTLLLSSMMQIAIKMWTFNEMNRNAIQREIKRLEVAIEKRDQG
;
A
#
# COMPACT_ATOMS: atom_id res chain seq x y z
N MET A 1 27.91 44.83 5.51
CA MET A 1 28.12 43.49 4.92
C MET A 1 27.61 42.37 5.84
N ASN A 2 26.33 42.40 6.26
CA ASN A 2 25.75 41.41 7.18
C ASN A 2 24.37 40.89 6.76
N ILE A 3 23.73 41.53 5.77
CA ILE A 3 22.40 41.16 5.29
C ILE A 3 22.44 39.85 4.51
N ASP A 4 23.47 39.62 3.67
CA ASP A 4 23.61 38.39 2.90
C ASP A 4 23.79 37.13 3.78
N LYS A 5 24.53 37.28 4.90
CA LYS A 5 24.65 36.22 5.91
C LYS A 5 23.32 35.94 6.58
N LYS A 6 22.54 36.97 6.89
CA LYS A 6 21.23 36.85 7.53
C LYS A 6 20.21 36.19 6.60
N ILE A 7 20.19 36.58 5.32
CA ILE A 7 19.38 35.96 4.26
C ILE A 7 19.75 34.49 4.09
N ARG A 8 21.04 34.14 3.98
CA ARG A 8 21.48 32.73 3.89
C ARG A 8 21.09 31.92 5.12
N GLN A 9 21.12 32.52 6.30
CA GLN A 9 20.80 31.84 7.56
C GLN A 9 19.28 31.63 7.72
N GLU A 10 18.48 32.59 7.27
CA GLU A 10 17.01 32.46 7.17
C GLU A 10 16.61 31.43 6.11
N LEU A 11 17.18 31.49 4.90
CA LEU A 11 16.97 30.47 3.87
C LEU A 11 17.39 29.08 4.34
N ALA A 12 18.52 28.95 5.03
CA ALA A 12 18.96 27.67 5.57
C ALA A 12 17.99 27.13 6.63
N ARG A 13 17.42 28.01 7.46
CA ARG A 13 16.40 27.66 8.45
C ARG A 13 15.08 27.25 7.81
N GLU A 14 14.60 28.01 6.82
CA GLU A 14 13.40 27.65 6.06
C GLU A 14 13.61 26.34 5.31
N GLN A 15 14.75 26.16 4.63
CA GLN A 15 15.08 24.93 3.94
C GLN A 15 15.12 23.73 4.90
N GLN A 16 15.63 23.90 6.12
CA GLN A 16 15.61 22.86 7.16
C GLN A 16 14.20 22.56 7.66
N GLN A 17 13.34 23.58 7.86
CA GLN A 17 11.94 23.38 8.25
C GLN A 17 11.12 22.70 7.14
N VAL A 18 11.35 23.09 5.88
CA VAL A 18 10.75 22.47 4.70
C VAL A 18 11.24 21.03 4.55
N ASN A 19 12.54 20.76 4.72
CA ASN A 19 13.09 19.40 4.65
C ASN A 19 12.60 18.51 5.81
N ALA A 20 12.49 19.05 7.03
CA ALA A 20 11.93 18.33 8.18
C ALA A 20 10.45 17.95 7.95
N THR A 21 9.70 18.80 7.25
CA THR A 21 8.30 18.53 6.88
C THR A 21 8.19 17.58 5.68
N ARG A 22 9.10 17.68 4.71
CA ARG A 22 9.14 16.84 3.49
C ARG A 22 9.60 15.41 3.74
N SER A 23 10.32 15.17 4.84
CA SER A 23 10.75 13.83 5.25
C SER A 23 9.60 12.90 5.69
N GLN A 24 8.35 13.37 5.63
CA GLN A 24 7.16 12.62 6.03
C GLN A 24 6.44 11.92 4.87
N ASP A 25 7.03 11.81 3.69
CA ASP A 25 6.46 10.92 2.67
C ASP A 25 6.59 9.47 3.20
N PRO A 26 5.47 8.82 3.58
CA PRO A 26 5.55 7.53 4.22
C PRO A 26 6.13 6.54 3.23
N THR A 27 7.15 5.79 3.66
CA THR A 27 7.68 4.67 2.88
C THR A 27 6.53 3.70 2.53
N LEU A 28 6.65 2.92 1.44
CA LEU A 28 5.63 1.93 1.06
C LEU A 28 5.16 1.03 2.22
N PHE A 29 6.09 0.59 3.07
CA PHE A 29 5.78 -0.17 4.28
C PHE A 29 5.04 0.65 5.35
N GLY A 30 5.34 1.95 5.45
CA GLY A 30 4.59 2.90 6.28
C GLY A 30 3.17 3.10 5.77
N MET A 31 2.99 3.28 4.46
CA MET A 31 1.66 3.36 3.84
C MET A 31 0.84 2.08 4.04
N LEU A 32 1.49 0.93 3.96
CA LEU A 32 0.85 -0.35 4.22
C LEU A 32 0.42 -0.43 5.70
N GLY A 33 1.32 -0.11 6.63
CA GLY A 33 1.02 -0.07 8.07
C GLY A 33 -0.11 0.90 8.43
N ASP A 34 -0.15 2.07 7.78
CA ASP A 34 -1.24 3.04 7.92
C ASP A 34 -2.57 2.46 7.42
N ALA A 35 -2.55 1.73 6.30
CA ALA A 35 -3.75 1.10 5.76
C ALA A 35 -4.31 0.03 6.74
N TYR A 36 -3.45 -0.75 7.40
CA TYR A 36 -3.85 -1.70 8.46
C TYR A 36 -4.42 -1.02 9.72
N LYS A 37 -4.07 0.24 9.98
CA LYS A 37 -4.59 1.03 11.10
C LYS A 37 -5.77 1.92 10.70
N GLY A 38 -6.08 2.00 9.42
CA GLY A 38 -7.16 2.83 8.87
C GLY A 38 -8.55 2.27 9.18
N ARG A 39 -9.57 2.97 8.67
CA ARG A 39 -11.00 2.58 8.85
C ARG A 39 -11.29 1.15 8.37
N LEU A 40 -10.59 0.69 7.34
CA LEU A 40 -10.72 -0.67 6.79
C LEU A 40 -9.59 -1.61 7.27
N GLY A 41 -8.89 -1.27 8.35
CA GLY A 41 -7.79 -2.06 8.88
C GLY A 41 -8.16 -3.50 9.23
N GLY A 42 -9.30 -3.70 9.90
CA GLY A 42 -9.82 -5.05 10.18
C GLY A 42 -10.14 -5.84 8.90
N TRP A 43 -10.63 -5.18 7.86
CA TRP A 43 -10.89 -5.79 6.56
C TRP A 43 -9.59 -6.16 5.84
N MET A 44 -8.54 -5.34 5.95
CA MET A 44 -7.21 -5.68 5.44
C MET A 44 -6.61 -6.93 6.11
N ILE A 45 -6.77 -7.08 7.43
CA ILE A 45 -6.31 -8.28 8.15
C ILE A 45 -7.04 -9.52 7.62
N LEU A 46 -8.37 -9.44 7.47
CA LEU A 46 -9.17 -10.52 6.91
C LEU A 46 -8.73 -10.89 5.49
N MET A 47 -8.56 -9.91 4.60
CA MET A 47 -8.12 -10.14 3.22
C MET A 47 -6.72 -10.73 3.15
N SER A 48 -5.84 -10.34 4.07
CA SER A 48 -4.48 -10.90 4.16
C SER A 48 -4.49 -12.35 4.63
N PHE A 49 -5.37 -12.69 5.57
CA PHE A 49 -5.58 -14.07 5.98
C PHE A 49 -6.11 -14.93 4.82
N ILE A 50 -7.11 -14.43 4.08
CA ILE A 50 -7.62 -15.09 2.86
C ILE A 50 -6.52 -15.24 1.81
N ALA A 51 -5.67 -14.22 1.63
CA ALA A 51 -4.53 -14.31 0.73
C ALA A 51 -3.58 -15.45 1.14
N VAL A 52 -3.25 -15.58 2.43
CA VAL A 52 -2.39 -16.69 2.91
C VAL A 52 -3.03 -18.05 2.61
N LEU A 53 -4.33 -18.21 2.87
CA LEU A 53 -5.05 -19.45 2.55
C LEU A 53 -5.03 -19.77 1.04
N LEU A 54 -5.28 -18.76 0.20
CA LEU A 54 -5.22 -18.89 -1.26
C LEU A 54 -3.81 -19.23 -1.74
N SER A 55 -2.76 -18.66 -1.13
CA SER A 55 -1.38 -19.04 -1.44
C SER A 55 -1.11 -20.49 -1.10
N GLY A 56 -1.60 -21.00 0.04
CA GLY A 56 -1.51 -22.41 0.38
C GLY A 56 -2.23 -23.31 -0.64
N LEU A 57 -3.45 -22.92 -1.02
CA LEU A 57 -4.24 -23.64 -2.04
C LEU A 57 -3.56 -23.61 -3.42
N MET A 58 -2.97 -22.46 -3.80
CA MET A 58 -2.20 -22.31 -5.04
C MET A 58 -1.00 -23.26 -5.05
N LEU A 59 -0.19 -23.28 -4.00
CA LEU A 59 0.96 -24.19 -3.90
C LEU A 59 0.54 -25.66 -3.92
N TRP A 60 -0.53 -26.02 -3.21
CA TRP A 60 -1.05 -27.39 -3.21
C TRP A 60 -1.56 -27.81 -4.59
N SER A 61 -2.33 -26.95 -5.25
CA SER A 61 -2.83 -27.21 -6.60
C SER A 61 -1.70 -27.35 -7.63
N GLY A 62 -0.66 -26.52 -7.52
CA GLY A 62 0.55 -26.65 -8.33
C GLY A 62 1.26 -27.99 -8.09
N TYR A 63 1.45 -28.37 -6.82
CA TYR A 63 2.07 -29.66 -6.49
C TYR A 63 1.28 -30.85 -7.08
N GLN A 64 -0.05 -30.85 -6.92
CA GLN A 64 -0.91 -31.89 -7.48
C GLN A 64 -0.85 -31.94 -9.02
N PHE A 65 -0.87 -30.76 -9.66
CA PHE A 65 -0.84 -30.63 -11.11
C PHE A 65 0.49 -31.09 -11.73
N PHE A 66 1.63 -30.74 -11.12
CA PHE A 66 2.94 -31.03 -11.70
C PHE A 66 3.52 -32.40 -11.33
N PHE A 67 3.16 -32.97 -10.18
CA PHE A 67 3.89 -34.12 -9.63
C PHE A 67 3.05 -35.34 -9.23
N VAL A 68 1.73 -35.21 -9.09
CA VAL A 68 0.90 -36.28 -8.48
C VAL A 68 -0.08 -36.89 -9.45
N VAL A 69 -0.74 -36.05 -10.25
CA VAL A 69 -1.90 -36.47 -11.03
C VAL A 69 -1.51 -36.72 -12.49
N GLU A 70 -1.87 -37.90 -12.99
CA GLU A 70 -1.62 -38.30 -14.39
C GLU A 70 -2.89 -38.30 -15.25
N SER A 71 -4.09 -38.32 -14.63
CA SER A 71 -5.34 -38.32 -15.39
C SER A 71 -5.65 -36.94 -15.97
N GLU A 72 -6.03 -36.89 -17.25
CA GLU A 72 -6.34 -35.62 -17.95
C GLU A 72 -7.43 -34.82 -17.25
N ALA A 73 -8.50 -35.48 -16.80
CA ALA A 73 -9.62 -34.82 -16.11
C ALA A 73 -9.18 -34.18 -14.78
N ALA A 74 -8.28 -34.84 -14.04
CA ALA A 74 -7.80 -34.33 -12.77
C ALA A 74 -6.70 -33.27 -12.97
N LEU A 75 -5.89 -33.36 -14.03
CA LEU A 75 -4.98 -32.29 -14.45
C LEU A 75 -5.75 -31.00 -14.77
N ILE A 76 -6.85 -31.07 -15.54
CA ILE A 76 -7.69 -29.90 -15.83
C ILE A 76 -8.23 -29.29 -14.54
N LYS A 77 -8.75 -30.11 -13.61
CA LYS A 77 -9.28 -29.62 -12.33
C LYS A 77 -8.22 -28.86 -11.53
N TRP A 78 -7.03 -29.43 -11.37
CA TRP A 78 -5.95 -28.80 -10.59
C TRP A 78 -5.35 -27.59 -11.31
N GLY A 79 -5.22 -27.65 -12.64
CA GLY A 79 -4.75 -26.54 -13.47
C GLY A 79 -5.69 -25.33 -13.44
N VAL A 80 -7.00 -25.55 -13.54
CA VAL A 80 -8.01 -24.48 -13.40
C VAL A 80 -8.00 -23.91 -11.97
N THR A 81 -7.89 -24.77 -10.96
CA THR A 81 -7.81 -24.32 -9.56
C THR A 81 -6.55 -23.48 -9.30
N LEU A 82 -5.40 -23.89 -9.86
CA LEU A 82 -4.15 -23.14 -9.80
C LEU A 82 -4.29 -21.77 -10.48
N LEU A 83 -4.88 -21.75 -11.68
CA LEU A 83 -5.10 -20.51 -12.43
C LEU A 83 -6.04 -19.57 -11.67
N LEU A 84 -7.19 -20.05 -11.20
CA LEU A 84 -8.15 -19.21 -10.45
C LEU A 84 -7.57 -18.69 -9.13
N SER A 85 -6.86 -19.51 -8.38
CA SER A 85 -6.22 -19.08 -7.12
C SER A 85 -5.13 -18.03 -7.37
N SER A 86 -4.34 -18.17 -8.44
CA SER A 86 -3.36 -17.16 -8.84
C SER A 86 -4.00 -15.83 -9.29
N MET A 87 -5.10 -15.87 -10.04
CA MET A 87 -5.84 -14.67 -10.42
C MET A 87 -6.42 -13.95 -9.20
N MET A 88 -6.95 -14.72 -8.25
CA MET A 88 -7.48 -14.16 -7.00
C MET A 88 -6.37 -13.52 -6.14
N GLN A 89 -5.18 -14.11 -6.10
CA GLN A 89 -3.99 -13.51 -5.48
C GLN A 89 -3.64 -12.15 -6.07
N ILE A 90 -3.62 -12.05 -7.41
CA ILE A 90 -3.34 -10.80 -8.12
C ILE A 90 -4.39 -9.75 -7.76
N ALA A 91 -5.68 -10.12 -7.79
CA ALA A 91 -6.77 -9.22 -7.45
C ALA A 91 -6.67 -8.67 -6.01
N ILE A 92 -6.38 -9.52 -5.03
CA ILE A 92 -6.24 -9.10 -3.63
C ILE A 92 -5.07 -8.13 -3.46
N LYS A 93 -3.92 -8.41 -4.07
CA LYS A 93 -2.77 -7.49 -4.02
C LYS A 93 -3.08 -6.15 -4.68
N MET A 94 -3.69 -6.17 -5.85
CA MET A 94 -4.07 -4.95 -6.56
C MET A 94 -5.07 -4.11 -5.76
N TRP A 95 -6.09 -4.75 -5.17
CA TRP A 95 -7.04 -4.08 -4.29
C TRP A 95 -6.34 -3.46 -3.07
N THR A 96 -5.39 -4.20 -2.45
CA THR A 96 -4.62 -3.71 -1.30
C THR A 96 -3.81 -2.46 -1.64
N PHE A 97 -3.10 -2.45 -2.78
CA PHE A 97 -2.37 -1.26 -3.24
C PHE A 97 -3.30 -0.09 -3.56
N ASN A 98 -4.46 -0.36 -4.15
CA ASN A 98 -5.44 0.68 -4.42
C ASN A 98 -5.99 1.29 -3.14
N GLU A 99 -6.27 0.48 -2.12
CA GLU A 99 -6.72 0.96 -0.81
C GLU A 99 -5.62 1.77 -0.09
N MET A 100 -4.34 1.36 -0.20
CA MET A 100 -3.21 2.17 0.28
C MET A 100 -3.17 3.54 -0.41
N ASN A 101 -3.29 3.57 -1.73
CA ASN A 101 -3.28 4.81 -2.51
C ASN A 101 -4.48 5.70 -2.14
N ARG A 102 -5.66 5.11 -2.00
CA ARG A 102 -6.87 5.82 -1.55
C ARG A 102 -6.69 6.46 -0.18
N ASN A 103 -6.06 5.77 0.76
CA ASN A 103 -5.76 6.30 2.09
C ASN A 103 -4.72 7.44 2.04
N ALA A 104 -3.69 7.31 1.19
CA ALA A 104 -2.70 8.36 0.97
C ALA A 104 -3.34 9.65 0.42
N ILE A 105 -4.18 9.53 -0.62
CA ILE A 105 -4.90 10.65 -1.23
C ILE A 105 -5.82 11.32 -0.20
N GLN A 106 -6.58 10.55 0.59
CA GLN A 106 -7.45 11.12 1.63
C GLN A 106 -6.67 11.95 2.67
N ARG A 107 -5.46 11.52 3.02
CA ARG A 107 -4.60 12.26 3.95
C ARG A 107 -4.09 13.56 3.33
N GLU A 108 -3.73 13.54 2.05
CA GLU A 108 -3.28 14.73 1.33
C GLU A 108 -4.42 15.75 1.19
N ILE A 109 -5.64 15.32 0.86
CA ILE A 109 -6.82 16.20 0.80
C ILE A 109 -7.05 16.90 2.15
N LYS A 110 -7.02 16.15 3.27
CA LYS A 110 -7.18 16.75 4.61
C LYS A 110 -6.07 17.76 4.95
N ARG A 111 -4.82 17.50 4.51
CA ARG A 111 -3.71 18.45 4.70
C ARG A 111 -3.95 19.73 3.90
N LEU A 112 -4.48 19.63 2.68
CA LEU A 112 -4.85 20.77 1.86
C LEU A 112 -6.01 21.57 2.47
N GLU A 113 -7.04 20.90 2.99
CA GLU A 113 -8.16 21.55 3.69
C GLU A 113 -7.65 22.40 4.87
N VAL A 114 -6.80 21.84 5.73
CA VAL A 114 -6.19 22.57 6.86
C VAL A 114 -5.29 23.71 6.40
N ALA A 115 -4.57 23.55 5.29
CA ALA A 115 -3.72 24.62 4.74
C ALA A 115 -4.54 25.79 4.18
N ILE A 116 -5.68 25.50 3.54
CA ILE A 116 -6.62 26.52 3.05
C ILE A 116 -7.27 27.25 4.22
N GLU A 117 -7.75 26.53 5.24
CA GLU A 117 -8.37 27.15 6.43
C GLU A 117 -7.41 28.11 7.14
N LYS A 118 -6.13 27.75 7.27
CA LYS A 118 -5.10 28.64 7.84
C LYS A 118 -4.83 29.89 7.00
N ARG A 119 -4.99 29.79 5.67
CA ARG A 119 -4.78 30.91 4.76
C ARG A 119 -5.94 31.90 4.79
N ASP A 120 -7.18 31.43 4.96
CA ASP A 120 -8.36 32.30 5.04
C ASP A 120 -8.46 33.07 6.38
N GLN A 121 -7.74 32.63 7.41
CA GLN A 121 -7.72 33.27 8.74
C GLN A 121 -6.64 34.35 8.93
N GLY A 122 -5.77 34.59 7.93
CA GLY A 122 -4.66 35.56 8.00
C GLY A 122 -4.71 36.60 6.88
#